data_AF-A0A9E4APL4-F1
#
_entry.id   AF-A0A9E4APL4-F1
#
_cell.length_a   1.000
_cell.length_b   1.000
_cell.length_c   1.000
_cell.angle_alpha   90.00
_cell.angle_beta   90.00
_cell.angle_gamma   90.00
#
_symmetry.space_group_name_H-M   'P 1'
#
loop_
_entity.id
_entity.type
_entity.pdbx_description
1 polymer ?
#
loop_
_entity_poly.entity_id
_entity_poly.type
_entity_poly.pdbx_seq_one_letter_code
_entity_poly.pdbx_strand_id
1 'polypeptide(L)'
;MELYDVMRTTFAARQHQPDAIEDATIHRILENARFAPSGGNRQGWHVIIVRDETKRNALRPLIAPVMQRYRAMVNAGENPFNTVEPTSVSTDEIRNQQLPDAFLDQFTQAPVLLLILVDLKVVASMDHELDRVGVISG
;
A
#
# COMPACT_ATOMS: atom_id res chain seq x y z
N MET A 1 12.01 6.32 -23.04
CA MET A 1 11.76 7.34 -22.01
C MET A 1 12.93 7.29 -21.06
N GLU A 2 13.53 8.43 -20.77
CA GLU A 2 14.70 8.49 -19.90
C GLU A 2 14.30 8.36 -18.43
N LEU A 3 15.24 7.96 -17.56
CA LEU A 3 14.97 7.71 -16.14
C LEU A 3 14.27 8.90 -15.45
N TYR A 4 14.78 10.12 -15.67
CA TYR A 4 14.23 11.31 -15.03
C TYR A 4 12.85 11.71 -15.55
N ASP A 5 12.49 11.32 -16.78
CA ASP A 5 11.14 11.50 -17.27
C ASP A 5 10.20 10.59 -16.48
N VAL A 6 10.54 9.30 -16.38
CA VAL A 6 9.76 8.31 -15.60
C VAL A 6 9.53 8.80 -14.17
N MET A 7 10.58 9.25 -13.48
CA MET A 7 10.50 9.72 -12.09
C MET A 7 9.57 10.91 -11.91
N ARG A 8 9.49 11.81 -12.89
CA ARG A 8 8.68 13.04 -12.81
C ARG A 8 7.25 12.84 -13.30
N THR A 9 7.00 11.86 -14.16
CA THR A 9 5.67 11.60 -14.73
C THR A 9 4.91 10.50 -14.00
N THR A 10 5.57 9.71 -13.15
CA THR A 10 4.90 8.66 -12.37
C THR A 10 3.94 9.28 -11.35
N PHE A 11 2.66 8.91 -11.44
CA PHE A 11 1.61 9.38 -10.53
C PHE A 11 0.91 8.21 -9.85
N ALA A 12 0.21 8.48 -8.74
CA ALA A 12 -0.62 7.49 -8.06
C ALA A 12 -1.96 7.31 -8.80
N ALA A 13 -1.99 6.39 -9.77
CA ALA A 13 -3.20 5.99 -10.47
C ALA A 13 -4.19 5.29 -9.52
N ARG A 14 -5.48 5.64 -9.64
CA ARG A 14 -6.59 5.08 -8.83
C ARG A 14 -7.74 4.54 -9.70
N GLN A 15 -7.54 4.56 -11.01
CA GLN A 15 -8.47 4.03 -12.01
C GLN A 15 -7.62 3.26 -13.03
N HIS A 16 -8.07 2.07 -13.38
CA HIS A 16 -7.33 1.14 -14.21
C HIS A 16 -8.22 0.63 -15.33
N GLN A 17 -7.64 0.41 -16.50
CA GLN A 17 -8.32 -0.30 -17.57
C GLN A 17 -8.45 -1.78 -17.19
N PRO A 18 -9.52 -2.48 -17.64
CA PRO A 18 -9.77 -3.87 -17.29
C PRO A 18 -8.84 -4.86 -18.01
N ASP A 19 -8.03 -4.38 -18.96
CA ASP A 19 -7.15 -5.20 -19.79
C ASP A 19 -6.20 -6.07 -18.96
N ALA A 20 -6.12 -7.35 -19.33
CA ALA A 20 -5.23 -8.29 -18.69
C ALA A 20 -3.76 -7.90 -18.93
N ILE A 21 -2.94 -8.00 -17.89
CA ILE A 21 -1.49 -7.76 -17.97
C ILE A 21 -0.78 -9.10 -18.12
N GLU A 22 0.02 -9.26 -19.17
CA GLU A 22 0.82 -10.46 -19.40
C GLU A 22 1.79 -10.76 -18.24
N ASP A 23 2.02 -12.05 -17.96
CA ASP A 23 2.98 -12.48 -16.93
C ASP A 23 4.39 -11.95 -17.21
N ALA A 24 4.83 -11.97 -18.47
CA ALA A 24 6.13 -11.46 -18.87
C ALA A 24 6.33 -9.98 -18.47
N THR A 25 5.26 -9.17 -18.50
CA THR A 25 5.31 -7.77 -18.08
C THR A 25 5.51 -7.66 -16.56
N ILE A 26 4.75 -8.41 -15.77
CA ILE A 26 4.89 -8.41 -14.30
C ILE A 26 6.26 -8.95 -13.88
N HIS A 27 6.71 -10.05 -14.50
CA HIS A 27 8.04 -10.61 -14.25
C HIS A 27 9.14 -9.60 -14.57
N ARG A 28 9.06 -8.88 -15.70
CA ARG A 28 10.04 -7.83 -16.03
C ARG A 28 10.06 -6.72 -14.99
N ILE A 29 8.91 -6.32 -14.44
CA ILE A 29 8.85 -5.31 -13.36
C ILE A 29 9.59 -5.83 -12.12
N LEU A 30 9.26 -7.03 -11.66
CA LEU A 30 9.85 -7.63 -10.46
C LEU A 30 11.35 -7.95 -10.63
N GLU A 31 11.76 -8.34 -11.85
CA GLU A 31 13.15 -8.59 -12.21
C GLU A 31 14.01 -7.33 -12.09
N ASN A 32 13.46 -6.15 -12.42
CA ASN A 32 14.17 -4.89 -12.19
C ASN A 32 14.09 -4.47 -10.71
N ALA A 33 12.95 -4.70 -10.05
CA ALA A 33 12.75 -4.32 -8.65
C ALA A 33 13.72 -5.05 -7.69
N ARG A 34 14.15 -6.27 -8.01
CA ARG A 34 15.09 -7.04 -7.15
C ARG A 34 16.49 -6.44 -7.02
N PHE A 35 16.84 -5.48 -7.87
CA PHE A 35 18.09 -4.74 -7.78
C PHE A 35 18.00 -3.53 -6.84
N ALA A 36 16.84 -3.27 -6.23
CA ALA A 36 16.73 -2.29 -5.17
C ALA A 36 17.68 -2.64 -4.01
N PRO A 37 18.42 -1.66 -3.44
CA PRO A 37 19.27 -1.91 -2.30
C PRO A 37 18.42 -2.35 -1.09
N SER A 38 18.97 -3.25 -0.28
CA SER A 38 18.36 -3.68 0.99
C SER A 38 19.42 -3.85 2.07
N GLY A 39 19.04 -3.67 3.34
CA GLY A 39 19.94 -3.78 4.49
C GLY A 39 20.66 -5.12 4.51
N GLY A 40 21.99 -5.08 4.45
CA GLY A 40 22.82 -6.30 4.38
C GLY A 40 22.54 -7.19 3.16
N ASN A 41 21.94 -6.64 2.10
CA ASN A 41 21.49 -7.36 0.89
C ASN A 41 20.56 -8.56 1.21
N ARG A 42 19.74 -8.45 2.27
CA ARG A 42 18.90 -9.56 2.73
C ARG A 42 17.67 -9.82 1.88
N GLN A 43 17.25 -8.84 1.05
CA GLN A 43 16.13 -9.00 0.11
C GLN A 43 14.85 -9.54 0.79
N GLY A 44 14.51 -9.04 1.98
CA GLY A 44 13.42 -9.57 2.81
C GLY A 44 12.00 -9.34 2.29
N TRP A 45 11.83 -8.76 1.11
CA TRP A 45 10.53 -8.47 0.51
C TRP A 45 10.00 -9.70 -0.24
N HIS A 46 8.70 -9.92 -0.17
CA HIS A 46 7.99 -10.98 -0.88
C HIS A 46 6.78 -10.38 -1.58
N VAL A 47 6.48 -10.84 -2.81
CA VAL A 47 5.35 -10.32 -3.57
C VAL A 47 4.39 -11.44 -3.90
N ILE A 48 3.12 -11.27 -3.49
CA ILE A 48 2.03 -12.13 -3.92
C ILE A 48 1.28 -11.42 -5.05
N ILE A 49 1.24 -12.06 -6.21
CA ILE A 49 0.52 -11.58 -7.39
C ILE A 49 -0.91 -12.11 -7.35
N VAL A 50 -1.90 -11.22 -7.24
CA VAL A 50 -3.32 -11.58 -7.20
C VAL A 50 -4.00 -11.18 -8.50
N ARG A 51 -4.30 -12.16 -9.34
CA ARG A 51 -5.01 -12.02 -10.63
C ARG A 51 -6.45 -12.54 -10.60
N ASP A 52 -6.77 -13.38 -9.64
CA ASP A 52 -8.10 -13.95 -9.51
C ASP A 52 -9.07 -12.89 -9.00
N GLU A 53 -10.12 -12.64 -9.77
CA GLU A 53 -11.11 -11.61 -9.48
C GLU A 53 -11.83 -11.86 -8.15
N THR A 54 -12.17 -13.12 -7.86
CA THR A 54 -12.83 -13.49 -6.60
C THR A 54 -11.95 -13.16 -5.40
N LYS A 55 -10.65 -13.46 -5.47
CA LYS A 55 -9.68 -13.13 -4.42
C LYS A 55 -9.47 -11.63 -4.28
N ARG A 56 -9.41 -10.87 -5.38
CA ARG A 56 -9.33 -9.40 -5.31
C ARG A 56 -10.57 -8.81 -4.62
N ASN A 57 -11.75 -9.27 -5.02
CA ASN A 57 -13.02 -8.81 -4.44
C ASN A 57 -13.16 -9.20 -2.96
N ALA A 58 -12.60 -10.34 -2.56
CA ALA A 58 -12.56 -10.76 -1.16
C ALA A 58 -11.71 -9.84 -0.26
N LEU A 59 -10.82 -9.01 -0.82
CA LEU A 59 -10.06 -8.01 -0.05
C LEU A 59 -10.91 -6.80 0.34
N ARG A 60 -11.99 -6.51 -0.40
CA ARG A 60 -12.85 -5.34 -0.18
C ARG A 60 -13.33 -5.20 1.28
N PRO A 61 -13.95 -6.23 1.91
CA PRO A 61 -14.37 -6.14 3.31
C PRO A 61 -13.22 -6.03 4.30
N LEU A 62 -11.99 -6.45 3.93
CA LEU A 62 -10.80 -6.31 4.78
C LEU A 62 -10.23 -4.88 4.72
N ILE A 63 -10.33 -4.22 3.57
CA ILE A 63 -9.86 -2.85 3.34
C ILE A 63 -10.83 -1.82 3.93
N ALA A 64 -12.13 -2.09 3.86
CA ALA A 64 -13.16 -1.11 4.22
C ALA A 64 -13.00 -0.51 5.63
N PRO A 65 -12.76 -1.28 6.72
CA PRO A 65 -12.61 -0.70 8.05
C PRO A 65 -11.42 0.26 8.18
N VAL A 66 -10.31 -0.06 7.52
CA VAL A 66 -9.10 0.80 7.50
C VAL A 66 -9.41 2.11 6.78
N MET A 67 -10.14 2.02 5.67
CA MET A 67 -10.51 3.17 4.86
C MET A 67 -11.60 4.04 5.50
N GLN A 68 -12.50 3.45 6.29
CA GLN A 68 -13.47 4.18 7.11
C GLN A 68 -12.73 5.05 8.12
N ARG A 69 -11.76 4.46 8.83
CA ARG A 69 -10.90 5.19 9.76
C ARG A 69 -10.12 6.30 9.06
N TYR A 70 -9.49 5.99 7.93
CA TYR A 70 -8.77 6.96 7.11
C TYR A 70 -9.67 8.15 6.74
N ARG A 71 -10.87 7.87 6.22
CA ARG A 71 -11.79 8.92 5.78
C ARG A 71 -12.30 9.77 6.94
N ALA A 72 -12.62 9.16 8.07
CA ALA A 72 -13.05 9.89 9.26
C ALA A 72 -11.96 10.86 9.74
N MET A 73 -10.69 10.42 9.78
CA MET A 73 -9.53 11.28 10.08
C MET A 73 -9.39 12.43 9.09
N VAL A 74 -9.48 12.16 7.78
CA VAL A 74 -9.44 13.21 6.75
C VAL A 74 -10.57 14.22 6.95
N ASN A 75 -11.79 13.76 7.25
CA ASN A 75 -12.94 14.64 7.47
C ASN A 75 -12.79 15.52 8.71
N ALA A 76 -12.07 15.03 9.72
CA ALA A 76 -11.68 15.79 10.91
C ALA A 76 -10.50 16.76 10.65
N GLY A 77 -9.95 16.81 9.43
CA GLY A 77 -8.80 17.64 9.07
C GLY A 77 -7.46 17.09 9.56
N GLU A 78 -7.41 15.83 9.97
CA GLU A 78 -6.21 15.17 10.48
C GLU A 78 -5.36 14.59 9.34
N ASN A 79 -4.08 14.39 9.62
CA ASN A 79 -3.24 13.48 8.84
C ASN A 79 -3.56 12.03 9.26
N PRO A 80 -4.14 11.19 8.40
CA PRO A 80 -4.57 9.86 8.83
C PRO A 80 -3.42 8.99 9.29
N PHE A 81 -3.62 8.24 10.38
CA PHE A 81 -2.61 7.39 11.01
C PHE A 81 -1.33 8.14 11.43
N ASN A 82 -1.43 9.43 11.75
CA ASN A 82 -0.34 10.18 12.34
C ASN A 82 0.11 9.51 13.66
N THR A 83 1.42 9.40 13.81
CA THR A 83 2.07 8.73 14.94
C THR A 83 2.56 9.69 16.01
N VAL A 84 2.50 11.00 15.73
CA VAL A 84 2.89 12.09 16.63
C VAL A 84 1.65 12.75 17.24
N GLU A 85 0.65 13.02 16.41
CA GLU A 85 -0.62 13.63 16.84
C GLU A 85 -1.70 12.55 16.89
N PRO A 86 -2.18 12.17 18.10
CA PRO A 86 -3.23 11.19 18.24
C PRO A 86 -4.51 11.67 17.57
N THR A 87 -5.27 10.73 16.99
CA THR A 87 -6.57 11.03 16.40
C THR A 87 -7.57 11.44 17.47
N SER A 88 -8.37 12.44 17.16
CA SER A 88 -9.53 12.87 17.94
C SER A 88 -10.79 12.07 17.59
N VAL A 89 -10.78 11.36 16.46
CA VAL A 89 -11.91 10.60 15.93
C VAL A 89 -12.23 9.39 16.79
N SER A 90 -13.47 9.32 17.25
CA SER A 90 -13.99 8.21 18.05
C SER A 90 -14.27 6.95 17.22
N THR A 91 -14.33 5.80 17.90
CA THR A 91 -14.71 4.51 17.26
C THR A 91 -16.09 4.57 16.62
N ASP A 92 -17.04 5.32 17.19
CA ASP A 92 -18.39 5.44 16.65
C ASP A 92 -18.41 6.29 15.37
N GLU A 93 -17.62 7.37 15.31
CA GLU A 93 -17.44 8.15 14.08
C GLU A 93 -16.82 7.30 12.97
N ILE A 94 -15.81 6.48 13.29
CA ILE A 94 -15.20 5.54 12.34
C ILE A 94 -16.24 4.53 11.84
N ARG A 95 -17.01 3.91 12.74
CA ARG A 95 -17.98 2.87 12.40
C ARG A 95 -19.12 3.42 11.53
N ASN A 96 -19.55 4.65 11.79
CA ASN A 96 -20.60 5.31 11.04
C ASN A 96 -20.12 5.92 9.72
N GLN A 97 -18.81 5.94 9.47
CA GLN A 97 -18.26 6.44 8.22
C GLN A 97 -18.70 5.55 7.05
N GLN A 98 -19.52 6.13 6.18
CA GLN A 98 -19.89 5.51 4.91
C GLN A 98 -18.78 5.74 3.88
N LEU A 99 -18.49 4.72 3.08
CA LEU A 99 -17.56 4.79 1.97
C LEU A 99 -18.33 4.57 0.66
N PRO A 100 -18.18 5.44 -0.34
CA PRO A 100 -18.70 5.17 -1.67
C PRO A 100 -18.09 3.89 -2.24
N ASP A 101 -18.86 3.07 -2.95
CA ASP A 101 -18.34 1.85 -3.57
C ASP A 101 -17.19 2.12 -4.53
N ALA A 102 -17.32 3.20 -5.32
CA ALA A 102 -16.29 3.67 -6.24
C ALA A 102 -14.96 4.04 -5.54
N PHE A 103 -14.97 4.31 -4.23
CA PHE A 103 -13.75 4.54 -3.46
C PHE A 103 -13.02 3.21 -3.18
N LEU A 104 -13.77 2.18 -2.80
CA LEU A 104 -13.20 0.85 -2.54
C LEU A 104 -12.78 0.14 -3.83
N ASP A 105 -13.46 0.42 -4.94
CA ASP A 105 -13.11 -0.09 -6.27
C ASP A 105 -11.69 0.28 -6.70
N GLN A 106 -11.16 1.42 -6.25
CA GLN A 106 -9.79 1.87 -6.52
C GLN A 106 -8.73 0.88 -6.04
N PHE A 107 -9.05 0.05 -5.05
CA PHE A 107 -8.12 -0.91 -4.46
C PHE A 107 -8.26 -2.32 -5.03
N THR A 108 -9.41 -2.67 -5.60
CA THR A 108 -9.71 -4.07 -5.98
C THR A 108 -9.98 -4.28 -7.47
N GLN A 109 -10.31 -3.23 -8.21
CA GLN A 109 -10.66 -3.34 -9.63
C GLN A 109 -9.47 -3.31 -10.59
N ALA A 110 -8.25 -3.09 -10.10
CA ALA A 110 -7.07 -3.26 -10.93
C ALA A 110 -6.97 -4.73 -11.41
N PRO A 111 -6.58 -4.99 -12.68
CA PRO A 111 -6.51 -6.35 -13.23
C PRO A 111 -5.49 -7.25 -12.50
N VAL A 112 -4.52 -6.64 -11.82
CA VAL A 112 -3.53 -7.33 -10.98
C VAL A 112 -3.29 -6.50 -9.72
N LEU A 113 -3.30 -7.16 -8.55
CA LEU A 113 -2.82 -6.57 -7.30
C LEU A 113 -1.49 -7.22 -6.92
N LEU A 114 -0.52 -6.39 -6.54
CA LEU A 114 0.74 -6.84 -5.96
C LEU A 114 0.69 -6.58 -4.46
N LEU A 115 0.54 -7.64 -3.67
CA LEU A 115 0.66 -7.54 -2.22
C LEU A 115 2.14 -7.63 -1.87
N ILE A 116 2.69 -6.54 -1.36
CA ILE A 116 4.09 -6.45 -0.94
C ILE A 116 4.17 -6.78 0.54
N LEU A 117 4.92 -7.82 0.88
CA LEU A 117 5.18 -8.26 2.25
C LEU A 117 6.67 -8.10 2.54
N VAL A 118 7.00 -7.99 3.82
CA VAL A 118 8.38 -7.92 4.29
C VAL A 118 8.54 -8.88 5.47
N ASP A 119 9.55 -9.75 5.43
CA ASP A 119 9.96 -10.52 6.60
C ASP A 119 10.69 -9.60 7.58
N LEU A 120 9.99 -9.18 8.63
CA LEU A 120 10.55 -8.26 9.63
C LEU A 120 11.74 -8.86 10.40
N LYS A 121 11.93 -10.19 10.39
CA LYS A 121 13.09 -10.83 11.04
C LYS A 121 14.42 -10.48 10.37
N VAL A 122 14.39 -10.01 9.11
CA VAL A 122 15.59 -9.65 8.35
C VAL A 122 15.74 -8.13 8.13
N VAL A 123 14.80 -7.32 8.61
CA VAL A 123 14.90 -5.85 8.55
C VAL A 123 15.85 -5.37 9.64
N ALA A 124 16.80 -4.49 9.28
CA ALA A 124 17.65 -3.83 10.28
C ALA A 124 16.99 -2.52 10.72
N SER A 125 16.36 -2.52 11.90
CA SER A 125 15.80 -1.31 12.52
C SER A 125 16.79 -0.70 13.49
N MET A 126 17.67 0.16 12.98
CA MET A 126 18.79 0.72 13.76
C MET A 126 18.31 1.62 14.91
N ASP A 127 17.10 2.17 14.79
CA ASP A 127 16.51 3.11 15.74
C ASP A 127 15.34 2.54 16.54
N HIS A 128 15.23 1.21 16.62
CA HIS A 128 14.10 0.53 17.28
C HIS A 128 13.98 0.77 18.79
N GLU A 129 15.06 1.17 19.46
CA GLU A 129 15.05 1.47 20.91
C GLU A 129 14.64 2.91 21.22
N LEU A 130 14.46 3.77 20.20
CA LEU A 130 14.10 5.16 20.42
C LEU A 130 12.61 5.30 20.71
N ASP A 131 12.26 6.26 21.58
CA ASP A 131 10.88 6.63 21.90
C ASP A 131 10.26 7.52 20.80
N ARG A 132 10.38 7.08 19.55
CA ARG A 132 9.79 7.70 18.37
C ARG A 132 9.54 6.65 17.31
N VAL A 133 8.78 7.02 16.27
CA VAL A 133 8.62 6.17 15.09
C VAL A 133 9.96 5.95 14.41
N GLY A 134 10.28 4.68 14.13
CA GLY A 134 11.48 4.29 13.41
C GLY A 134 11.50 4.85 11.99
N VAL A 135 12.60 5.50 11.62
CA VAL A 135 12.86 6.04 10.27
C VAL A 135 14.06 5.34 9.61
N ILE A 136 14.86 4.59 10.38
CA ILE A 136 16.06 3.89 9.93
C ILE A 136 15.80 2.37 9.98
N SER A 137 14.77 1.93 9.26
CA SER A 137 14.43 0.51 9.10
C SER A 137 14.51 0.12 7.62
N GLY A 138 15.36 -0.86 7.28
CA GLY A 138 15.56 -1.31 5.90
C GLY A 138 16.53 -2.48 5.74
#